data_AF-A0A1V6CLZ8-F1
#
_entry.id   AF-A0A1V6CLZ8-F1
#
_cell.length_a   1.000
_cell.length_b   1.000
_cell.length_c   1.000
_cell.angle_alpha   90.00
_cell.angle_beta   90.00
_cell.angle_gamma   90.00
#
_symmetry.space_group_name_H-M   'P 1'
#
loop_
_entity.id
_entity.type
_entity.pdbx_description
1 polymer ?
#
loop_
_entity_poly.entity_id
_entity_poly.type
_entity_poly.pdbx_seq_one_letter_code
_entity_poly.pdbx_strand_id
1 'polypeptide(L)'
;MGAAYVLLAELNDLPDDRRVQPTNLSRRLRAIGHLFEAEDESQQWSDLHAAIREARRAYQAEGTLPDWEALAEAAGRTTAAKT
;
A
#
# COMPACT_ATOMS: atom_id res chain seq x y z
N MET A 1 -8.82 10.07 -3.87
CA MET A 1 -7.80 10.65 -2.96
C MET A 1 -8.08 10.09 -1.56
N GLY A 2 -7.36 9.04 -1.14
CA GLY A 2 -7.63 8.33 0.12
C GLY A 2 -7.15 9.07 1.37
N ALA A 3 -7.67 8.71 2.54
CA ALA A 3 -7.40 9.34 3.84
C ALA A 3 -5.91 9.40 4.22
N ALA A 4 -5.08 8.47 3.73
CA ALA A 4 -3.63 8.49 3.95
C ALA A 4 -2.92 9.66 3.24
N TYR A 5 -3.47 10.13 2.11
CA TYR A 5 -2.93 11.28 1.37
C TYR A 5 -3.25 12.60 2.08
N VAL A 6 -4.44 12.69 2.71
CA VAL A 6 -4.85 13.85 3.52
C VAL A 6 -3.94 14.01 4.72
N LEU A 7 -3.64 12.91 5.42
CA LEU A 7 -2.76 12.90 6.59
C LEU A 7 -1.32 13.29 6.24
N LEU A 8 -0.87 12.91 5.03
CA LEU A 8 0.41 13.34 4.45
C LEU A 8 0.44 14.85 4.16
N ALA A 9 -0.63 15.40 3.59
CA ALA A 9 -0.74 16.83 3.34
C ALA A 9 -0.72 17.62 4.66
N GLU A 10 -1.50 17.19 5.64
CA GLU A 10 -1.55 17.81 6.98
C GLU A 10 -0.21 17.76 7.71
N LEU A 11 0.51 16.63 7.65
CA LEU A 11 1.84 16.51 8.25
C LEU A 11 2.90 17.37 7.54
N ASN A 12 2.74 17.60 6.23
CA ASN A 12 3.67 18.41 5.45
C ASN A 12 3.41 19.93 5.59
N ASP A 13 2.19 20.28 6.02
CA ASP A 13 1.75 21.65 6.35
C ASP A 13 2.12 22.09 7.78
N LEU A 14 2.75 21.21 8.56
CA LEU A 14 3.30 21.56 9.87
C LEU A 14 4.49 22.53 9.74
N PRO A 15 4.62 23.50 10.67
CA PRO A 15 5.72 24.46 10.66
C PRO A 15 7.10 23.77 10.74
N ASP A 16 8.09 24.38 10.09
CA ASP A 16 9.42 23.81 9.78
C ASP A 16 10.15 23.21 10.99
N ASP A 17 9.91 23.73 12.19
CA ASP A 17 10.52 23.32 13.46
C ASP A 17 10.04 21.94 13.97
N ARG A 18 8.91 21.44 13.47
CA ARG A 18 8.40 20.08 13.76
C ARG A 18 8.71 19.06 12.67
N ARG A 19 9.43 19.43 11.60
CA ARG A 19 9.82 18.52 10.50
C ARG A 19 10.91 17.51 10.87
N VAL A 20 11.03 17.11 12.14
CA VAL A 20 12.01 16.11 12.56
C VAL A 20 11.44 14.70 12.31
N GLN A 21 11.98 14.06 11.26
CA GLN A 21 11.67 12.73 10.67
C GLN A 21 10.47 12.56 9.71
N PRO A 22 10.31 13.38 8.64
CA PRO A 22 9.18 13.22 7.71
C PRO A 22 9.42 12.12 6.67
N THR A 23 10.66 11.82 6.29
CA THR A 23 10.94 11.02 5.09
C THR A 23 10.48 9.57 5.19
N ASN A 24 10.67 8.91 6.33
CA ASN A 24 10.29 7.50 6.49
C ASN A 24 8.79 7.34 6.73
N LEU A 25 8.19 8.17 7.58
CA LEU A 25 6.74 8.15 7.82
C LEU A 25 5.96 8.50 6.56
N SER A 26 6.37 9.54 5.83
CA SER A 26 5.70 9.93 4.59
C SER A 26 5.80 8.85 3.50
N ARG A 27 6.96 8.19 3.38
CA ARG A 27 7.13 7.04 2.46
C ARG A 27 6.27 5.86 2.88
N ARG A 28 6.19 5.57 4.18
CA ARG A 28 5.36 4.49 4.71
C ARG A 28 3.87 4.72 4.45
N LEU A 29 3.37 5.92 4.72
CA LEU A 29 1.98 6.29 4.44
C LEU A 29 1.66 6.22 2.94
N ARG A 30 2.57 6.69 2.08
CA ARG A 30 2.41 6.58 0.62
C ARG A 30 2.35 5.12 0.16
N ALA A 31 3.24 4.27 0.66
CA ALA A 31 3.23 2.85 0.35
C ALA A 31 1.95 2.14 0.83
N ILE A 32 1.45 2.47 2.02
CA ILE A 32 0.14 1.99 2.50
C ILE A 32 -0.99 2.45 1.57
N GLY A 33 -0.95 3.70 1.11
CA GLY A 33 -1.91 4.24 0.14
C GLY A 33 -1.93 3.44 -1.16
N HIS A 34 -0.77 3.17 -1.76
CA HIS A 34 -0.67 2.38 -2.99
C HIS A 34 -1.14 0.93 -2.79
N LEU A 35 -0.85 0.31 -1.64
CA LEU A 35 -1.36 -1.03 -1.34
C LEU A 35 -2.89 -1.05 -1.19
N PHE A 36 -3.48 0.04 -0.68
CA PHE A 36 -4.94 0.16 -0.59
C PHE A 36 -5.59 0.35 -1.95
N GLU A 37 -5.00 1.17 -2.82
CA GLU A 37 -5.44 1.33 -4.22
C GLU A 37 -5.36 -0.01 -4.98
N ALA A 38 -4.24 -0.73 -4.84
CA ALA A 38 -4.07 -2.06 -5.45
C ALA A 38 -5.05 -3.10 -4.89
N GLU A 39 -5.40 -3.04 -3.59
CA GLU A 39 -6.46 -3.88 -3.01
C GLU A 39 -7.82 -3.58 -3.65
N ASP A 40 -8.15 -2.30 -3.83
CA ASP A 40 -9.40 -1.87 -4.44
C ASP A 40 -9.51 -2.30 -5.92
N GLU A 41 -8.47 -2.10 -6.70
CA GLU A 41 -8.42 -2.48 -8.12
C GLU A 41 -8.47 -4.01 -8.34
N SER A 42 -7.98 -4.78 -7.37
CA SER A 42 -7.90 -6.23 -7.46
C SER A 42 -9.18 -6.97 -7.07
N GLN A 43 -10.25 -6.28 -6.64
CA GLN A 43 -11.49 -6.90 -6.15
C GLN A 43 -12.08 -7.99 -7.07
N GLN A 44 -11.90 -7.87 -8.39
CA GLN A 44 -12.39 -8.85 -9.36
C GLN A 44 -11.57 -10.16 -9.41
N TRP A 45 -10.41 -10.21 -8.75
CA TRP A 45 -9.52 -11.36 -8.69
C TRP A 45 -9.25 -11.76 -7.23
N SER A 46 -10.06 -12.68 -6.70
CA SER A 46 -10.08 -13.05 -5.28
C SER A 46 -8.70 -13.35 -4.68
N ASP A 47 -7.87 -14.11 -5.39
CA ASP A 47 -6.57 -14.56 -4.90
C ASP A 47 -5.57 -13.41 -4.81
N LEU A 48 -5.57 -12.53 -5.84
CA LEU A 48 -4.73 -11.35 -5.88
C LEU A 48 -5.18 -10.32 -4.83
N HIS A 49 -6.49 -10.12 -4.69
CA HIS A 49 -7.08 -9.25 -3.67
C HIS A 49 -6.70 -9.70 -2.26
N ALA A 50 -6.82 -11.00 -1.97
CA ALA A 50 -6.42 -11.56 -0.68
C ALA A 50 -4.92 -11.35 -0.41
N ALA A 51 -4.06 -11.61 -1.40
CA ALA A 51 -2.62 -11.44 -1.26
C ALA A 51 -2.22 -9.98 -0.99
N ILE A 52 -2.82 -9.02 -1.72
CA ILE A 52 -2.55 -7.58 -1.52
C ILE A 52 -3.09 -7.11 -0.17
N ARG A 53 -4.28 -7.57 0.23
CA ARG A 53 -4.87 -7.23 1.54
C ARG A 53 -4.01 -7.70 2.70
N GLU A 54 -3.48 -8.92 2.65
CA GLU A 54 -2.58 -9.45 3.68
C GLU A 54 -1.25 -8.69 3.70
N ALA A 55 -0.66 -8.42 2.53
CA ALA A 55 0.56 -7.61 2.43
C ALA A 55 0.36 -6.19 2.99
N ARG A 56 -0.78 -5.55 2.72
CA ARG A 56 -1.12 -4.24 3.28
C ARG A 56 -1.24 -4.30 4.80
N ARG A 57 -1.94 -5.30 5.34
CA ARG A 57 -2.11 -5.48 6.79
C ARG A 57 -0.78 -5.68 7.50
N ALA A 58 0.09 -6.55 6.98
CA ALA A 58 1.41 -6.80 7.54
C ALA A 58 2.30 -5.55 7.52
N TYR A 59 2.34 -4.83 6.39
CA TYR A 59 3.11 -3.59 6.27
C TYR A 59 2.57 -2.46 7.17
N GLN A 60 1.25 -2.36 7.30
CA GLN A 60 0.61 -1.37 8.16
C GLN A 60 0.86 -1.66 9.64
N ALA A 61 0.74 -2.91 10.08
CA ALA A 61 0.90 -3.30 11.48
C ALA A 61 2.38 -3.33 11.92
N GLU A 62 3.22 -4.02 11.17
CA GLU A 62 4.59 -4.38 11.60
C GLU A 62 5.68 -3.68 10.78
N GLY A 63 5.32 -3.11 9.61
CA GLY A 63 6.30 -2.55 8.67
C GLY A 63 6.98 -3.61 7.81
N THR A 64 6.50 -4.86 7.86
CA THR A 64 6.98 -5.98 7.05
C THR A 64 6.74 -5.70 5.58
N LEU A 65 7.82 -5.73 4.79
CA LEU A 65 7.74 -5.47 3.34
C LEU A 65 6.86 -6.56 2.68
N PRO A 66 6.02 -6.19 1.70
CA PRO A 66 5.31 -7.15 0.88
C PRO A 66 6.27 -8.14 0.21
N ASP A 67 5.85 -9.41 0.14
CA ASP A 67 6.50 -10.39 -0.72
C ASP A 67 6.12 -10.09 -2.18
N TRP A 68 7.00 -9.37 -2.87
CA TRP A 68 6.77 -8.93 -4.25
C TRP A 68 6.76 -10.09 -5.24
N GLU A 69 7.47 -11.18 -4.95
CA GLU A 69 7.50 -12.36 -5.81
C GLU A 69 6.16 -13.10 -5.74
N ALA A 70 5.65 -13.34 -4.53
CA ALA A 70 4.35 -13.95 -4.31
C ALA A 70 3.20 -13.11 -4.92
N LEU A 71 3.28 -11.78 -4.83
CA LEU A 71 2.32 -10.87 -5.46
C LEU A 71 2.37 -10.93 -6.99
N ALA A 72 3.57 -11.00 -7.58
CA ALA A 72 3.74 -11.15 -9.01
C ALA A 72 3.19 -12.48 -9.52
N GLU A 73 3.39 -13.58 -8.79
CA GLU A 73 2.80 -14.88 -9.10
C GLU A 73 1.28 -14.86 -9.03
N ALA A 74 0.70 -14.21 -8.01
CA ALA A 74 -0.75 -14.04 -7.89
C ALA A 74 -1.31 -13.24 -9.08
N ALA A 75 -0.64 -12.15 -9.47
CA ALA A 75 -1.02 -11.36 -10.64
C ALA A 75 -0.85 -12.13 -11.97
N GLY A 76 0.18 -12.97 -12.10
CA GLY A 76 0.35 -13.84 -13.26
C GLY A 76 -0.82 -14.82 -13.45
N ARG A 77 -1.31 -15.40 -12.35
CA ARG A 77 -2.47 -16.32 -12.36
C ARG A 77 -3.77 -15.65 -12.81
N THR A 78 -3.96 -14.36 -12.52
CA THR A 78 -5.15 -13.63 -12.98
C THR A 78 -5.11 -13.33 -14.48
N THR A 79 -3.93 -13.06 -15.04
CA THR A 79 -3.76 -12.88 -16.49
C THR A 79 -3.92 -14.17 -17.28
N ALA A 80 -3.45 -15.30 -16.75
CA ALA A 80 -3.62 -16.61 -17.39
C ALA A 80 -5.10 -17.05 -17.46
N ALA A 81 -5.90 -16.74 -16.43
CA ALA A 81 -7.34 -17.06 -16.39
C ALA A 81 -8.20 -16.25 -17.38
N LYS A 82 -7.64 -15.23 -18.02
CA LYS A 82 -8.34 -14.37 -19.01
C LYS A 82 -8.13 -14.83 -20.46
N THR A 83 -7.34 -15.89 -20.70
CA THR A 83 -7.05 -16.47 -22.03
C THR A 83 -7.84 -17.75 -22.24
#